data_AF-A0A836WEY3-F1
#
_entry.id   AF-A0A836WEY3-F1
#
_cell.length_a   1.000
_cell.length_b   1.000
_cell.length_c   1.000
_cell.angle_alpha   90.00
_cell.angle_beta   90.00
_cell.angle_gamma   90.00
#
_symmetry.space_group_name_H-M   'P 1'
#
loop_
_entity.id
_entity.type
_entity.pdbx_description
1 polymer ?
#
loop_
_entity_poly.entity_id
_entity_poly.type
_entity_poly.pdbx_seq_one_letter_code
_entity_poly.pdbx_strand_id
1 'polypeptide(L)'
;MSIEQNVEQFAQEIIKLHGFRFNEGFSCLIPDREPFPSNEGLFLWGFSQKRMRFETKVEKFHTSTRVKRMEQMLDLSEKEYKKIYSAVEEYLKSLKEIGFEEIGKGVNLFTRVKVHNVQADAKMFENNLEALKEFELITLNNPIIKFFEEESHYFEVKNQETLAWDNVFGRTSSPSSAKKSSAKKSPAKSPAKSPAKSPA
;
A
#
# COMPACT_ATOMS: atom_id res chain seq x y z
N MET A 1 2.81 15.77 8.80
CA MET A 1 2.33 15.48 7.44
C MET A 1 0.81 15.44 7.49
N SER A 2 0.12 15.86 6.43
CA SER A 2 -1.34 15.72 6.36
C SER A 2 -1.73 14.26 6.13
N ILE A 3 -3.00 13.92 6.29
CA ILE A 3 -3.49 12.56 6.00
C ILE A 3 -3.18 12.18 4.54
N GLU A 4 -3.37 13.09 3.59
CA GLU A 4 -3.11 12.83 2.17
C GLU A 4 -1.64 12.53 1.89
N GLN A 5 -0.72 13.23 2.54
CA GLN A 5 0.72 12.97 2.44
C GLN A 5 1.11 11.61 3.04
N ASN A 6 0.51 11.24 4.17
CA ASN A 6 0.76 9.92 4.79
C ASN A 6 0.20 8.79 3.91
N VAL A 7 -1.00 8.97 3.33
CA VAL A 7 -1.62 7.99 2.43
C VAL A 7 -0.83 7.86 1.13
N GLU A 8 -0.27 8.94 0.59
CA GLU A 8 0.64 8.89 -0.56
C GLU A 8 1.91 8.11 -0.23
N GLN A 9 2.56 8.41 0.91
CA GLN A 9 3.77 7.70 1.35
C GLN A 9 3.48 6.22 1.57
N PHE A 10 2.33 5.88 2.16
CA PHE A 10 1.86 4.52 2.34
C PHE A 10 1.65 3.79 1.00
N ALA A 11 1.02 4.43 0.01
CA ALA A 11 0.88 3.87 -1.33
C ALA A 11 2.24 3.57 -2.00
N GLN A 12 3.22 4.49 -1.87
CA GLN A 12 4.58 4.27 -2.36
C GLN A 12 5.27 3.09 -1.65
N GLU A 13 5.10 2.98 -0.33
CA GLU A 13 5.75 1.95 0.48
C GLU A 13 5.16 0.56 0.23
N ILE A 14 3.83 0.40 0.03
CA ILE A 14 3.25 -0.90 -0.42
C ILE A 14 3.94 -1.38 -1.71
N ILE A 15 4.01 -0.50 -2.72
CA ILE A 15 4.56 -0.87 -4.03
C ILE A 15 6.01 -1.34 -3.90
N LYS A 16 6.81 -0.58 -3.14
CA LYS A 16 8.23 -0.84 -2.91
C LYS A 16 8.48 -2.09 -2.06
N LEU A 17 7.73 -2.28 -0.97
CA LEU A 17 7.93 -3.35 -0.01
C LEU A 17 7.56 -4.72 -0.61
N HIS A 18 6.46 -4.77 -1.35
CA HIS A 18 5.87 -6.03 -1.81
C HIS A 18 6.27 -6.46 -3.23
N GLY A 19 7.14 -5.68 -3.88
CA GLY A 19 7.72 -6.04 -5.18
C GLY A 19 6.86 -5.71 -6.40
N PHE A 20 5.76 -4.97 -6.21
CA PHE A 20 4.99 -4.40 -7.30
C PHE A 20 5.82 -3.35 -8.08
N ARG A 21 5.33 -2.95 -9.25
CA ARG A 21 5.93 -1.89 -10.06
C ARG A 21 5.16 -0.59 -9.96
N PHE A 22 5.93 0.48 -10.16
CA PHE A 22 5.52 1.87 -10.21
C PHE A 22 5.57 2.37 -11.65
N ASN A 23 4.62 3.21 -12.06
CA ASN A 23 4.68 3.96 -13.31
C ASN A 23 4.36 5.45 -13.12
N GLU A 24 4.55 6.25 -14.17
CA GLU A 24 4.21 7.68 -14.19
C GLU A 24 2.72 7.89 -13.93
N GLY A 25 2.35 8.14 -12.67
CA GLY A 25 0.97 8.17 -12.20
C GLY A 25 0.68 7.37 -10.93
N PHE A 26 1.69 6.81 -10.25
CA PHE A 26 1.55 6.11 -8.96
C PHE A 26 0.61 4.88 -9.03
N SER A 27 0.69 4.10 -10.11
CA SER A 27 -0.02 2.83 -10.20
C SER A 27 0.74 1.72 -9.48
N CYS A 28 0.03 0.88 -8.74
CA CYS A 28 0.48 -0.43 -8.31
C CYS A 28 0.22 -1.44 -9.45
N LEU A 29 1.30 -1.96 -10.02
CA LEU A 29 1.27 -2.91 -11.13
C LEU A 29 1.91 -4.25 -10.73
N ILE A 30 1.32 -5.36 -11.19
CA ILE A 30 2.05 -6.62 -11.36
C ILE A 30 2.87 -6.50 -12.65
N PRO A 31 4.22 -6.59 -12.62
CA PRO A 31 5.05 -6.43 -13.81
C PRO A 31 4.73 -7.43 -14.91
N ASP A 32 4.69 -6.96 -16.15
CA ASP A 32 4.70 -7.83 -17.33
C ASP A 32 6.07 -8.55 -17.46
N ARG A 33 6.05 -9.78 -17.99
CA ARG A 33 7.24 -10.61 -18.27
C ARG A 33 7.70 -10.44 -19.72
N GLU A 34 8.87 -10.97 -20.05
CA GLU A 34 9.32 -11.04 -21.44
C GLU A 34 8.24 -11.70 -22.34
N PRO A 35 8.05 -11.22 -23.58
CA PRO A 35 8.86 -10.23 -24.31
C PRO A 35 8.55 -8.75 -23.98
N PHE A 36 7.68 -8.46 -22.99
CA PHE A 36 7.25 -7.09 -22.70
C PHE A 36 8.18 -6.34 -21.73
N PRO A 37 8.24 -5.00 -21.82
CA PRO A 37 8.97 -4.17 -20.87
C PRO A 37 8.44 -4.30 -19.43
N SER A 38 9.35 -4.54 -18.48
CA SER A 38 9.01 -4.72 -17.05
C SER A 38 8.54 -3.45 -16.31
N ASN A 39 8.44 -2.31 -17.00
CA ASN A 39 7.77 -1.08 -16.53
C ASN A 39 6.29 -1.01 -16.94
N GLU A 40 5.82 -1.93 -17.76
CA GLU A 40 4.40 -2.19 -18.00
C GLU A 40 3.91 -3.33 -17.09
N GLY A 41 2.59 -3.49 -16.96
CA GLY A 41 2.04 -4.45 -16.01
C GLY A 41 0.52 -4.56 -16.00
N LEU A 42 0.01 -5.58 -15.31
CA LEU A 42 -1.39 -5.68 -14.94
C LEU A 42 -1.67 -4.68 -13.80
N PHE A 43 -2.63 -3.79 -14.04
CA PHE A 43 -3.00 -2.72 -13.11
C PHE A 43 -3.89 -3.24 -11.99
N LEU A 44 -3.53 -2.99 -10.72
CA LEU A 44 -4.38 -3.32 -9.56
C LEU A 44 -5.13 -2.09 -9.03
N TRP A 45 -4.40 -1.01 -8.77
CA TRP A 45 -4.91 0.30 -8.32
C TRP A 45 -3.88 1.40 -8.64
N GLY A 46 -4.25 2.67 -8.51
CA GLY A 46 -3.29 3.79 -8.56
C GLY A 46 -3.69 4.97 -7.69
N PHE A 47 -2.71 5.69 -7.14
CA PHE A 47 -2.93 6.84 -6.27
C PHE A 47 -2.78 8.17 -7.03
N SER A 48 -3.89 8.87 -7.30
CA SER A 48 -3.83 10.15 -8.00
C SER A 48 -3.39 11.28 -7.06
N GLN A 49 -2.12 11.68 -7.08
CA GLN A 49 -1.63 12.88 -6.37
C GLN A 49 -2.49 14.13 -6.63
N LYS A 50 -2.95 14.34 -7.87
CA LYS A 50 -3.78 15.50 -8.25
C LYS A 50 -5.16 15.51 -7.55
N ARG A 51 -5.70 14.33 -7.24
CA ARG A 51 -7.03 14.18 -6.62
C ARG A 51 -6.96 13.66 -5.17
N MET A 52 -5.76 13.36 -4.68
CA MET A 52 -5.46 12.71 -3.40
C MET A 52 -6.35 11.50 -3.12
N ARG A 53 -6.30 10.48 -3.98
CA ARG A 53 -7.18 9.30 -3.89
C ARG A 53 -6.66 8.06 -4.59
N PHE A 54 -7.07 6.88 -4.12
CA PHE A 54 -6.92 5.64 -4.86
C PHE A 54 -8.00 5.50 -5.95
N GLU A 55 -7.66 4.87 -7.07
CA GLU A 55 -8.58 4.50 -8.16
C GLU A 55 -8.25 3.07 -8.66
N THR A 56 -9.26 2.20 -8.75
CA THR A 56 -9.20 0.90 -9.46
C THR A 56 -9.99 0.99 -10.77
N LYS A 57 -9.35 0.63 -11.90
CA LYS A 57 -9.85 0.83 -13.27
C LYS A 57 -10.11 -0.50 -13.96
N VAL A 58 -11.36 -0.96 -13.87
CA VAL A 58 -11.80 -2.29 -14.26
C VAL A 58 -11.74 -2.50 -15.78
N GLU A 59 -11.76 -1.42 -16.56
CA GLU A 59 -11.52 -1.49 -18.00
C GLU A 59 -10.13 -2.04 -18.35
N LYS A 60 -9.14 -1.89 -17.47
CA LYS A 60 -7.76 -2.35 -17.72
C LYS A 60 -7.64 -3.87 -17.75
N PHE A 61 -8.48 -4.61 -17.03
CA PHE A 61 -8.43 -6.07 -16.98
C PHE A 61 -8.88 -6.76 -18.27
N HIS A 62 -9.66 -6.11 -19.15
CA HIS A 62 -10.24 -6.77 -20.33
C HIS A 62 -9.97 -6.09 -21.67
N THR A 63 -9.02 -5.14 -21.72
CA THR A 63 -8.58 -4.60 -23.01
C THR A 63 -8.02 -5.72 -23.90
N SER A 64 -8.29 -5.68 -25.20
CA SER A 64 -7.79 -6.67 -26.16
C SER A 64 -6.26 -6.78 -26.15
N THR A 65 -5.56 -5.65 -25.94
CA THR A 65 -4.11 -5.63 -25.70
C THR A 65 -3.72 -6.44 -24.47
N ARG A 66 -4.42 -6.29 -23.35
CA ARG A 66 -4.13 -7.04 -22.11
C ARG A 66 -4.38 -8.54 -22.28
N VAL A 67 -5.46 -8.95 -22.95
CA VAL A 67 -5.71 -10.37 -23.26
C VAL A 67 -4.58 -10.96 -24.10
N LYS A 68 -4.19 -10.30 -25.20
CA LYS A 68 -3.08 -10.73 -26.07
C LYS A 68 -1.73 -10.81 -25.37
N ARG A 69 -1.45 -9.93 -24.40
CA ARG A 69 -0.23 -10.02 -23.58
C ARG A 69 -0.22 -11.27 -22.71
N MET A 70 -1.37 -11.65 -22.15
CA MET A 70 -1.49 -12.80 -21.24
C MET A 70 -1.36 -14.12 -22.01
N GLU A 71 -1.94 -14.17 -23.21
CA GLU A 71 -1.68 -15.23 -24.20
C GLU A 71 -0.17 -15.33 -24.53
N GLN A 72 0.50 -14.21 -24.86
CA GLN A 72 1.93 -14.23 -25.23
C GLN A 72 2.91 -14.49 -24.07
N MET A 73 2.58 -14.10 -22.84
CA MET A 73 3.48 -14.26 -21.67
C MET A 73 3.28 -15.58 -20.93
N LEU A 74 2.05 -16.12 -20.92
CA LEU A 74 1.63 -17.21 -20.03
C LEU A 74 0.93 -18.37 -20.77
N ASP A 75 0.84 -18.31 -22.11
CA ASP A 75 0.09 -19.24 -22.97
C ASP A 75 -1.41 -19.36 -22.58
N LEU A 76 -1.94 -18.37 -21.86
CA LEU A 76 -3.31 -18.35 -21.39
C LEU A 76 -4.27 -17.99 -22.53
N SER A 77 -5.10 -18.94 -22.96
CA SER A 77 -6.13 -18.69 -23.95
C SER A 77 -7.13 -17.62 -23.48
N GLU A 78 -7.79 -16.92 -24.40
CA GLU A 78 -8.84 -15.94 -24.04
C GLU A 78 -9.93 -16.56 -23.14
N LYS A 79 -10.21 -17.85 -23.30
CA LYS A 79 -11.19 -18.59 -22.48
C LYS A 79 -10.72 -18.77 -21.03
N GLU A 80 -9.44 -19.08 -20.83
CA GLU A 80 -8.85 -19.22 -19.50
C GLU A 80 -8.61 -17.88 -18.85
N TYR A 81 -8.10 -16.90 -19.60
CA TYR A 81 -7.97 -15.53 -19.10
C TYR A 81 -9.30 -14.97 -18.60
N LYS A 82 -10.43 -15.25 -19.29
CA LYS A 82 -11.78 -14.86 -18.83
C LYS A 82 -12.21 -15.44 -17.48
N LYS A 83 -11.53 -16.46 -16.93
CA LYS A 83 -11.76 -16.93 -15.54
C LYS A 83 -11.43 -15.86 -14.50
N ILE A 84 -10.48 -14.95 -14.79
CA ILE A 84 -10.09 -13.81 -13.94
C ILE A 84 -11.29 -12.93 -13.53
N TYR A 85 -12.39 -12.99 -14.29
CA TYR A 85 -13.64 -12.28 -14.02
C TYR A 85 -14.08 -12.39 -12.55
N SER A 86 -14.11 -13.61 -11.99
CA SER A 86 -14.58 -13.84 -10.62
C SER A 86 -13.59 -13.29 -9.58
N ALA A 87 -12.28 -13.38 -9.85
CA ALA A 87 -11.26 -12.75 -9.03
C ALA A 87 -11.35 -11.21 -9.03
N VAL A 88 -11.72 -10.61 -10.18
CA VAL A 88 -11.97 -9.16 -10.28
C VAL A 88 -13.23 -8.76 -9.51
N GLU A 89 -14.33 -9.52 -9.60
CA GLU A 89 -15.54 -9.26 -8.80
C GLU A 89 -15.27 -9.34 -7.30
N GLU A 90 -14.55 -10.37 -6.85
CA GLU A 90 -14.18 -10.56 -5.44
C GLU A 90 -13.28 -9.43 -4.93
N TYR A 91 -12.23 -9.07 -5.67
CA TYR A 91 -11.36 -7.94 -5.33
C TYR A 91 -12.14 -6.62 -5.22
N LEU A 92 -13.04 -6.33 -6.17
CA LEU A 92 -13.87 -5.13 -6.13
C LEU A 92 -14.88 -5.14 -4.97
N LYS A 93 -15.35 -6.32 -4.55
CA LYS A 93 -16.20 -6.47 -3.35
C LYS A 93 -15.41 -6.14 -2.09
N SER A 94 -14.22 -6.69 -1.91
CA SER A 94 -13.37 -6.40 -0.74
C SER A 94 -13.00 -4.91 -0.64
N LEU A 95 -12.72 -4.23 -1.75
CA LEU A 95 -12.48 -2.78 -1.74
C LEU A 95 -13.71 -1.98 -1.27
N LYS A 96 -14.93 -2.40 -1.65
CA LYS A 96 -16.16 -1.74 -1.21
C LYS A 96 -16.47 -1.98 0.27
N GLU A 97 -16.11 -3.15 0.79
CA GLU A 97 -16.30 -3.50 2.21
C GLU A 97 -15.50 -2.58 3.14
N ILE A 98 -14.33 -2.09 2.69
CA ILE A 98 -13.51 -1.08 3.40
C ILE A 98 -13.86 0.38 3.02
N GLY A 99 -14.95 0.58 2.27
CA GLY A 99 -15.50 1.90 1.96
C GLY A 99 -15.13 2.53 0.61
N PHE A 100 -14.52 1.80 -0.34
CA PHE A 100 -14.31 2.35 -1.68
C PHE A 100 -15.66 2.50 -2.43
N GLU A 101 -15.87 3.64 -3.08
CA GLU A 101 -17.11 3.98 -3.78
C GLU A 101 -17.06 3.67 -5.27
N GLU A 102 -18.18 3.27 -5.87
CA GLU A 102 -18.30 3.08 -7.32
C GLU A 102 -18.28 4.41 -8.09
N ILE A 103 -17.58 4.44 -9.22
CA ILE A 103 -17.45 5.62 -10.08
C ILE A 103 -17.53 5.33 -11.59
N GLY A 104 -17.93 6.38 -12.30
CA GLY A 104 -18.04 6.38 -13.76
C GLY A 104 -19.30 5.67 -14.25
N LYS A 105 -19.37 5.41 -15.56
CA LYS A 105 -20.55 4.80 -16.18
C LYS A 105 -20.62 3.28 -16.04
N GLY A 106 -19.58 2.63 -15.55
CA GLY A 106 -19.40 1.17 -15.52
C GLY A 106 -19.09 0.57 -16.90
N VAL A 107 -18.52 -0.63 -16.89
CA VAL A 107 -18.09 -1.39 -18.08
C VAL A 107 -18.56 -2.84 -18.01
N ASN A 108 -18.90 -3.43 -19.15
CA ASN A 108 -19.31 -4.84 -19.23
C ASN A 108 -18.07 -5.74 -19.29
N LEU A 109 -17.59 -6.17 -18.13
CA LEU A 109 -16.37 -6.98 -18.02
C LEU A 109 -16.63 -8.37 -18.64
N PHE A 110 -15.82 -8.72 -19.66
CA PHE A 110 -15.93 -9.95 -20.46
C PHE A 110 -17.37 -10.30 -20.91
N THR A 111 -18.17 -9.28 -21.27
CA THR A 111 -19.57 -9.41 -21.69
C THR A 111 -20.49 -10.16 -20.73
N ARG A 112 -20.17 -10.19 -19.42
CA ARG A 112 -21.00 -10.84 -18.38
C ARG A 112 -21.90 -9.84 -17.65
N VAL A 113 -21.34 -9.12 -16.68
CA VAL A 113 -22.05 -8.12 -15.87
C VAL A 113 -21.37 -6.77 -16.00
N LYS A 114 -22.15 -5.72 -15.79
CA LYS A 114 -21.69 -4.35 -15.71
C LYS A 114 -21.07 -4.11 -14.33
N VAL A 115 -19.77 -3.84 -14.30
CA VAL A 115 -18.98 -3.55 -13.10
C VAL A 115 -18.46 -2.11 -13.16
N HIS A 116 -18.30 -1.48 -12.00
CA HIS A 116 -17.85 -0.09 -11.91
C HIS A 116 -16.39 -0.01 -11.44
N ASN A 117 -15.73 1.06 -11.86
CA ASN A 117 -14.46 1.47 -11.27
C ASN A 117 -14.72 1.87 -9.82
N VAL A 118 -13.72 1.75 -8.94
CA VAL A 118 -13.88 2.16 -7.54
C VAL A 118 -12.81 3.15 -7.12
N GLN A 119 -13.12 4.02 -6.17
CA GLN A 119 -12.19 5.03 -5.63
C GLN A 119 -12.25 5.13 -4.11
N ALA A 120 -11.19 5.68 -3.52
CA ALA A 120 -11.13 6.07 -2.12
C ALA A 120 -10.35 7.37 -1.96
N ASP A 121 -11.02 8.48 -1.64
CA ASP A 121 -10.38 9.76 -1.38
C ASP A 121 -9.58 9.69 -0.06
N ALA A 122 -8.33 10.14 -0.05
CA ALA A 122 -7.39 9.93 1.06
C ALA A 122 -7.90 10.46 2.42
N LYS A 123 -8.81 11.45 2.39
CA LYS A 123 -9.48 11.99 3.57
C LYS A 123 -10.41 11.00 4.28
N MET A 124 -10.94 9.97 3.60
CA MET A 124 -11.80 8.98 4.25
C MET A 124 -11.05 8.21 5.36
N PHE A 125 -9.73 8.11 5.24
CA PHE A 125 -8.88 7.39 6.18
C PHE A 125 -8.46 8.24 7.40
N GLU A 126 -8.77 9.55 7.43
CA GLU A 126 -8.34 10.46 8.51
C GLU A 126 -8.81 10.00 9.90
N ASN A 127 -10.00 9.40 9.96
CA ASN A 127 -10.58 8.81 11.17
C ASN A 127 -10.73 7.28 11.08
N ASN A 128 -10.13 6.64 10.07
CA ASN A 128 -10.19 5.20 9.84
C ASN A 128 -8.88 4.70 9.20
N LEU A 129 -7.81 4.71 10.00
CA LEU A 129 -6.50 4.22 9.56
C LEU A 129 -6.46 2.68 9.43
N GLU A 130 -7.33 1.94 10.12
CA GLU A 130 -7.40 0.48 9.98
C GLU A 130 -7.86 0.07 8.57
N ALA A 131 -8.74 0.84 7.91
CA ALA A 131 -9.09 0.58 6.52
C ALA A 131 -7.91 0.70 5.54
N LEU A 132 -6.84 1.46 5.88
CA LEU A 132 -5.59 1.41 5.10
C LEU A 132 -4.86 0.08 5.32
N LYS A 133 -4.83 -0.43 6.55
CA LYS A 133 -4.24 -1.73 6.88
C LYS A 133 -4.97 -2.87 6.17
N GLU A 134 -6.30 -2.82 6.16
CA GLU A 134 -7.15 -3.75 5.43
C GLU A 134 -6.96 -3.62 3.91
N PHE A 135 -6.83 -2.40 3.37
CA PHE A 135 -6.52 -2.18 1.95
C PHE A 135 -5.18 -2.80 1.52
N GLU A 136 -4.16 -2.70 2.37
CA GLU A 136 -2.89 -3.39 2.15
C GLU A 136 -3.09 -4.91 2.16
N LEU A 137 -3.75 -5.47 3.17
CA LEU A 137 -4.03 -6.91 3.24
C LEU A 137 -4.84 -7.42 2.05
N ILE A 138 -5.81 -6.64 1.55
CA ILE A 138 -6.58 -6.93 0.31
C ILE A 138 -5.67 -6.86 -0.93
N THR A 139 -4.69 -5.95 -0.96
CA THR A 139 -3.69 -5.85 -2.03
C THR A 139 -2.75 -7.06 -2.03
N LEU A 140 -2.30 -7.54 -0.86
CA LEU A 140 -1.41 -8.71 -0.76
C LEU A 140 -2.15 -10.02 -1.04
N ASN A 141 -3.37 -10.17 -0.52
CA ASN A 141 -4.20 -11.38 -0.67
C ASN A 141 -5.10 -11.34 -1.92
N ASN A 142 -4.81 -10.44 -2.86
CA ASN A 142 -5.70 -10.13 -3.98
C ASN A 142 -6.05 -11.40 -4.79
N PRO A 143 -7.33 -11.75 -4.97
CA PRO A 143 -7.75 -12.92 -5.76
C PRO A 143 -7.17 -12.94 -7.18
N ILE A 144 -6.89 -11.76 -7.77
CA ILE A 144 -6.26 -11.63 -9.08
C ILE A 144 -4.83 -12.15 -9.05
N ILE A 145 -4.07 -11.89 -7.98
CA ILE A 145 -2.71 -12.42 -7.82
C ILE A 145 -2.77 -13.94 -7.72
N LYS A 146 -3.63 -14.47 -6.83
CA LYS A 146 -3.81 -15.92 -6.62
C LYS A 146 -4.14 -16.65 -7.91
N PHE A 147 -5.04 -16.11 -8.72
CA PHE A 147 -5.36 -16.66 -10.04
C PHE A 147 -4.13 -16.87 -10.93
N PHE A 148 -3.19 -15.93 -10.99
CA PHE A 148 -1.98 -16.09 -11.80
C PHE A 148 -0.84 -16.83 -11.10
N GLU A 149 -0.81 -16.83 -9.77
CA GLU A 149 0.11 -17.62 -8.97
C GLU A 149 -0.15 -19.12 -9.17
N GLU A 150 -1.42 -19.54 -9.09
CA GLU A 150 -1.89 -20.91 -9.29
C GLU A 150 -1.79 -21.37 -10.75
N GLU A 151 -2.23 -20.56 -11.73
CA GLU A 151 -2.27 -20.98 -13.15
C GLU A 151 -0.92 -20.86 -13.87
N SER A 152 0.04 -20.06 -13.35
CA SER A 152 1.25 -19.72 -14.13
C SER A 152 2.49 -19.24 -13.35
N HIS A 153 2.45 -19.22 -12.01
CA HIS A 153 3.49 -18.61 -11.17
C HIS A 153 3.90 -17.19 -11.62
N TYR A 154 2.97 -16.39 -12.16
CA TYR A 154 3.28 -15.12 -12.86
C TYR A 154 3.96 -14.06 -11.96
N PHE A 155 3.54 -14.00 -10.70
CA PHE A 155 4.00 -13.04 -9.72
C PHE A 155 3.84 -13.61 -8.32
N GLU A 156 4.77 -13.26 -7.44
CA GLU A 156 4.77 -13.63 -6.02
C GLU A 156 4.95 -12.36 -5.20
N VAL A 157 4.09 -12.17 -4.21
CA VAL A 157 4.12 -11.00 -3.31
C VAL A 157 5.29 -11.13 -2.35
N LYS A 158 6.18 -10.14 -2.33
CA LYS A 158 7.37 -10.13 -1.44
C LYS A 158 7.01 -9.65 -0.04
N ASN A 159 7.83 -10.04 0.95
CA ASN A 159 7.81 -9.48 2.31
C ASN A 159 6.42 -9.49 3.00
N GLN A 160 5.64 -10.55 2.82
CA GLN A 160 4.26 -10.64 3.33
C GLN A 160 4.14 -10.56 4.87
N GLU A 161 5.24 -10.79 5.60
CA GLU A 161 5.31 -10.71 7.06
C GLU A 161 5.40 -9.28 7.62
N THR A 162 5.64 -8.26 6.78
CA THR A 162 5.80 -6.86 7.20
C THR A 162 4.85 -5.97 6.42
N LEU A 163 4.12 -5.10 7.11
CA LEU A 163 3.17 -4.18 6.47
C LEU A 163 3.77 -2.78 6.31
N ALA A 164 3.58 -2.18 5.13
CA ALA A 164 3.85 -0.77 4.87
C ALA A 164 3.04 0.14 5.81
N TRP A 165 1.86 -0.30 6.25
CA TRP A 165 1.07 0.38 7.27
C TRP A 165 1.85 0.57 8.59
N ASP A 166 2.54 -0.47 9.07
CA ASP A 166 3.33 -0.38 10.31
C ASP A 166 4.54 0.56 10.13
N ASN A 167 5.14 0.59 8.93
CA ASN A 167 6.25 1.50 8.59
C ASN A 167 5.83 2.98 8.60
N VAL A 168 4.62 3.30 8.14
CA VAL A 168 4.13 4.69 7.98
C VAL A 168 3.34 5.18 9.20
N PHE A 169 2.45 4.36 9.77
CA PHE A 169 1.52 4.73 10.85
C PHE A 169 1.89 4.11 12.21
N GLY A 170 2.47 2.90 12.22
CA GLY A 170 2.75 2.12 13.44
C GLY A 170 3.71 2.77 14.44
N ARG A 171 4.44 3.83 14.06
CA ARG A 171 5.32 4.60 14.96
C ARG A 171 4.59 5.52 15.95
N THR A 172 3.25 5.57 15.92
CA THR A 172 2.47 6.48 16.78
C THR A 172 2.15 5.92 18.18
N SER A 173 2.43 4.64 18.46
CA SER A 173 2.04 3.95 19.71
C SER A 173 3.22 3.54 20.63
N SER A 174 3.98 4.55 21.08
CA SER A 174 4.73 4.56 22.37
C SER A 174 6.05 3.75 22.52
N PRO A 175 6.90 4.05 23.53
CA PRO A 175 6.81 5.15 24.51
C PRO A 175 7.94 6.17 24.40
N SER A 176 7.69 7.39 24.89
CA SER A 176 8.75 8.32 25.25
C SER A 176 9.56 7.75 26.43
N SER A 177 10.74 7.20 26.14
CA SER A 177 11.70 6.86 27.18
C SER A 177 12.10 8.14 27.91
N ALA A 178 11.79 8.17 29.21
CA ALA A 178 11.89 9.37 30.03
C ALA A 178 13.27 10.04 29.94
N LYS A 179 13.27 11.38 29.97
CA LYS A 179 14.48 12.18 30.24
C LYS A 179 15.14 11.66 31.52
N LYS A 180 16.21 10.87 31.38
CA LYS A 180 17.15 10.61 32.47
C LYS A 180 17.98 11.88 32.66
N SER A 181 17.46 12.78 33.48
CA SER A 181 18.14 14.01 33.91
C SER A 181 19.34 13.66 34.80
N SER A 182 20.47 13.33 34.18
CA SER A 182 21.77 13.17 34.86
C SER A 182 22.34 14.53 35.27
N ALA A 183 21.68 15.21 36.19
CA ALA A 183 22.12 16.47 36.78
C ALA A 183 22.93 16.22 38.07
N LYS A 184 24.24 16.03 37.93
CA LYS A 184 25.27 16.06 38.98
C LYS A 184 26.63 16.30 38.31
N LYS A 185 27.54 17.16 38.79
CA LYS A 185 27.47 18.13 39.90
C LYS A 185 28.69 19.07 39.81
N SER A 186 28.50 20.40 39.82
CA SER A 186 29.51 21.47 40.10
C SER A 186 28.83 22.84 39.94
N PRO A 187 29.31 23.94 40.56
CA PRO A 187 30.47 24.10 41.46
C PRO A 187 30.00 24.09 42.96
N ALA A 188 30.51 24.81 43.99
CA ALA A 188 31.48 25.92 44.08
C ALA A 188 32.19 26.05 45.46
N LYS A 189 32.86 27.21 45.65
CA LYS A 189 33.78 27.65 46.72
C LYS A 189 33.19 27.78 48.15
N SER A 190 34.12 27.73 49.11
CA SER A 190 34.02 28.03 50.56
C SER A 190 33.54 29.45 50.89
N PRO A 191 33.20 29.74 52.18
CA PRO A 191 34.23 30.34 53.04
C PRO A 191 34.24 29.92 54.54
N ALA A 192 35.46 30.02 55.10
CA ALA A 192 35.88 30.28 56.48
C ALA A 192 34.97 30.05 57.71
N LYS A 193 35.52 29.33 58.70
CA LYS A 193 35.38 29.63 60.14
C LYS A 193 36.66 29.25 60.92
N SER A 194 37.35 30.25 61.45
CA SER A 194 38.23 30.15 62.63
C SER A 194 37.40 30.52 63.89
N PRO A 195 37.93 30.48 65.13
CA PRO A 195 39.22 29.96 65.61
C PRO A 195 39.08 28.98 66.81
N ALA A 196 40.18 28.37 67.25
CA ALA A 196 40.34 27.84 68.61
C ALA A 196 41.76 28.13 69.13
N LYS A 197 41.88 28.41 70.43
CA LYS A 197 43.09 28.94 71.09
C LYS A 197 44.13 27.85 71.43
N SER A 198 45.40 28.25 71.52
CA SER A 198 46.45 27.61 72.34
C SER A 198 46.05 27.59 73.84
N PRO A 199 46.64 26.74 74.70
CA PRO A 199 48.08 26.67 75.00
C PRO A 199 48.61 25.20 74.97
N ALA A 200 49.85 24.86 75.30
CA ALA A 200 50.97 25.60 75.91
C ALA A 200 52.31 25.24 75.24
#